data_AF-A0A3N5N0T9-F1
#
_entry.id   AF-A0A3N5N0T9-F1
#
_cell.length_a   1.000
_cell.length_b   1.000
_cell.length_c   1.000
_cell.angle_alpha   90.00
_cell.angle_beta   90.00
_cell.angle_gamma   90.00
#
_symmetry.space_group_name_H-M   'P 1'
#
loop_
_entity.id
_entity.type
_entity.pdbx_description
1 polymer ?
#
loop_
_entity_poly.entity_id
_entity_poly.type
_entity_poly.pdbx_seq_one_letter_code
_entity_poly.pdbx_strand_id
1 'polypeptide(L)'
;MSALLQLLEAPGAAIESDDDFDAVNALFRDKGWSDGLPIVPPTVERVERMLAYCDRPWDEPVGRMAPRYGEATPLRLAANAVMAGC
;
A
#
# COMPACT_ATOMS: atom_id res chain seq x y z
N MET A 1 8.15 -13.01 13.29
CA MET A 1 6.99 -12.35 12.66
C MET A 1 7.51 -11.09 12.00
N SER A 2 7.24 -10.85 10.71
CA SER A 2 7.67 -9.61 10.06
C SER A 2 6.99 -8.42 10.75
N ALA A 3 7.73 -7.31 10.94
CA ALA A 3 7.17 -6.07 11.48
C ALA A 3 6.02 -5.55 10.60
N LEU A 4 6.04 -5.83 9.30
CA LEU A 4 4.96 -5.46 8.39
C LEU A 4 3.66 -6.21 8.73
N LEU A 5 3.74 -7.53 8.93
CA LEU A 5 2.55 -8.33 9.20
C LEU A 5 1.79 -7.87 10.44
N GLN A 6 2.50 -7.40 11.46
CA GLN A 6 1.88 -6.79 12.66
C GLN A 6 1.13 -5.49 12.32
N LEU A 7 1.69 -4.64 11.45
CA LEU A 7 1.02 -3.41 11.02
C LEU A 7 -0.22 -3.69 10.16
N LEU A 8 -0.23 -4.81 9.44
CA LEU A 8 -1.37 -5.21 8.59
C LEU A 8 -2.55 -5.79 9.38
N GLU A 9 -2.37 -6.15 10.66
CA GLU A 9 -3.46 -6.56 11.55
C GLU A 9 -4.42 -5.40 11.88
N ALA A 10 -3.98 -4.14 11.67
CA ALA A 10 -4.83 -2.98 11.89
C ALA A 10 -6.05 -2.98 10.93
N PRO A 11 -7.27 -2.69 11.41
CA PRO A 11 -8.46 -2.68 10.57
C PRO A 11 -8.31 -1.78 9.35
N GLY A 12 -8.52 -2.34 8.16
CA GLY A 12 -8.41 -1.62 6.88
C GLY A 12 -6.98 -1.37 6.39
N ALA A 13 -5.96 -1.95 7.03
CA ALA A 13 -4.57 -1.88 6.56
C ALA A 13 -4.30 -2.79 5.36
N ALA A 14 -5.09 -3.84 5.19
CA ALA A 14 -5.03 -4.77 4.06
C ALA A 14 -6.42 -5.13 3.55
N ILE A 15 -6.45 -5.66 2.33
CA ILE A 15 -7.62 -6.30 1.73
C ILE A 15 -7.23 -7.67 1.20
N GLU A 16 -8.17 -8.60 1.22
CA GLU A 16 -8.03 -9.89 0.53
C GLU A 16 -8.58 -9.76 -0.89
N SER A 17 -7.93 -10.42 -1.83
CA SER A 17 -8.35 -10.51 -3.23
C SER A 17 -7.92 -11.86 -3.80
N ASP A 18 -8.45 -12.18 -4.98
CA ASP A 18 -7.91 -13.28 -5.78
C ASP A 18 -6.44 -12.99 -6.13
N ASP A 19 -5.62 -14.04 -6.20
CA ASP A 19 -4.23 -13.96 -6.67
C ASP A 19 -4.19 -13.92 -8.20
N ASP A 20 -4.87 -12.91 -8.75
CA ASP A 20 -4.98 -12.66 -10.18
C ASP A 20 -4.87 -11.16 -10.47
N PHE A 21 -3.99 -10.81 -11.41
CA PHE A 21 -3.68 -9.42 -11.72
C PHE A 21 -4.90 -8.65 -12.24
N ASP A 22 -5.70 -9.28 -13.10
CA ASP A 22 -6.86 -8.63 -13.72
C ASP A 22 -8.00 -8.48 -12.70
N ALA A 23 -8.19 -9.47 -11.82
CA ALA A 23 -9.17 -9.43 -10.74
C ALA A 23 -8.88 -8.29 -9.74
N VAL A 24 -7.61 -8.11 -9.33
CA VAL A 24 -7.23 -6.99 -8.44
C VAL A 24 -7.47 -5.65 -9.13
N ASN A 25 -7.11 -5.53 -10.40
CA ASN A 25 -7.32 -4.29 -11.14
C ASN A 25 -8.81 -3.99 -11.39
N ALA A 26 -9.65 -5.01 -11.60
CA ALA A 26 -11.10 -4.86 -11.63
C ALA A 26 -11.63 -4.36 -10.28
N LEU A 27 -11.21 -4.96 -9.16
CA LEU A 27 -11.59 -4.52 -7.81
C LEU A 27 -11.22 -3.05 -7.56
N PHE A 28 -10.01 -2.63 -7.89
CA PHE A 28 -9.55 -1.25 -7.69
C PHE A 28 -10.33 -0.24 -8.53
N ARG A 29 -10.69 -0.60 -9.77
CA ARG A 29 -11.56 0.22 -10.63
C ARG A 29 -12.97 0.33 -10.07
N ASP A 30 -13.57 -0.79 -9.67
CA ASP A 30 -14.95 -0.83 -9.15
C ASP A 30 -15.09 -0.06 -7.83
N LYS A 31 -14.02 0.00 -7.03
CA LYS A 31 -13.97 0.79 -5.79
C LYS A 31 -13.61 2.26 -6.02
N GLY A 32 -13.18 2.65 -7.22
CA GLY A 32 -12.68 3.99 -7.51
C GLY A 32 -11.37 4.33 -6.78
N TRP A 33 -10.51 3.33 -6.56
CA TRP A 33 -9.21 3.48 -5.88
C TRP A 33 -8.02 3.64 -6.83
N SER A 34 -8.25 3.47 -8.13
CA SER A 34 -7.29 3.76 -9.20
C SER A 34 -7.62 5.12 -9.84
N ASP A 35 -6.61 5.73 -10.47
CA ASP A 35 -6.73 6.93 -11.31
C ASP A 35 -7.21 6.62 -12.75
N GLY A 36 -7.56 5.37 -13.03
CA GLY A 36 -7.96 4.87 -14.34
C GLY A 36 -6.90 3.98 -14.99
N LEU A 37 -5.65 3.97 -14.49
CA LEU A 37 -4.58 3.09 -14.94
C LEU A 37 -4.51 1.81 -14.10
N PRO A 38 -3.98 0.70 -14.65
CA PRO A 38 -3.68 -0.49 -13.87
C PRO A 38 -2.65 -0.19 -12.79
N ILE A 39 -2.81 -0.83 -11.64
CA ILE A 39 -1.83 -0.83 -10.55
C ILE A 39 -1.01 -2.13 -10.57
N VAL A 40 0.20 -2.08 -10.02
CA VAL A 40 0.89 -3.29 -9.58
C VAL A 40 0.39 -3.66 -8.17
N PRO A 41 -0.17 -4.85 -7.95
CA PRO A 41 -0.71 -5.22 -6.63
C PRO A 41 0.34 -5.09 -5.51
N PRO A 42 0.08 -4.31 -4.45
CA PRO A 42 1.03 -4.04 -3.39
C PRO A 42 1.07 -5.20 -2.38
N THR A 43 1.56 -6.36 -2.82
CA THR A 43 1.70 -7.55 -1.97
C THR A 43 2.72 -7.31 -0.86
N VAL A 44 2.62 -8.09 0.21
CA VAL A 44 3.52 -8.06 1.37
C VAL A 44 4.98 -8.06 0.90
N GLU A 45 5.35 -8.95 0.00
CA GLU A 45 6.73 -9.10 -0.47
C GLU A 45 7.24 -7.87 -1.24
N ARG A 46 6.37 -7.25 -2.07
CA ARG A 46 6.75 -6.05 -2.83
C ARG A 46 6.90 -4.84 -1.90
N VAL A 47 5.99 -4.69 -0.95
CA VAL A 47 6.02 -3.60 0.03
C VAL A 47 7.22 -3.75 0.98
N GLU A 48 7.52 -4.95 1.46
CA GLU A 48 8.72 -5.20 2.28
C GLU A 48 10.00 -4.86 1.53
N ARG A 49 10.11 -5.23 0.25
CA ARG A 49 11.27 -4.87 -0.58
C ARG A 49 11.45 -3.37 -0.71
N MET A 50 10.37 -2.61 -0.84
CA MET A 50 10.42 -1.15 -0.88
C MET A 50 10.85 -0.57 0.49
N LEU A 51 10.28 -1.10 1.57
CA LEU A 51 10.58 -0.66 2.94
C LEU A 51 11.97 -1.06 3.43
N ALA A 52 12.63 -2.04 2.82
CA ALA A 52 13.97 -2.49 3.20
C ALA A 52 15.04 -1.38 3.15
N TYR A 53 14.78 -0.30 2.41
CA TYR A 53 15.67 0.87 2.31
C TYR A 53 15.19 2.07 3.15
N CYS A 54 14.13 1.90 3.94
CA CYS A 54 13.61 2.94 4.83
C CYS A 54 14.34 2.88 6.19
N ASP A 55 14.96 4.00 6.57
CA ASP A 55 15.72 4.17 7.81
C ASP A 55 14.89 4.75 8.97
N ARG A 56 13.56 4.70 8.86
CA ARG A 56 12.60 5.30 9.82
C ARG A 56 11.51 4.30 10.23
N PRO A 57 10.81 4.53 11.36
CA PRO A 57 9.64 3.72 11.73
C PRO A 57 8.56 3.76 10.63
N TRP A 58 8.02 2.59 10.27
CA TRP A 58 7.12 2.46 9.12
C TRP A 58 5.69 3.00 9.37
N ASP A 59 5.35 3.21 10.64
CA ASP A 59 4.09 3.71 11.16
C ASP A 59 4.15 5.19 11.56
N GLU A 60 5.33 5.80 11.59
CA GLU A 60 5.47 7.21 11.94
C GLU A 60 5.23 8.10 10.70
N PRO A 61 4.31 9.08 10.75
CA PRO A 61 4.01 9.93 9.61
C PRO A 61 5.19 10.84 9.23
N VAL A 62 5.58 10.87 7.96
CA VAL A 62 6.51 11.89 7.44
C VAL A 62 5.83 13.25 7.20
N GLY A 63 4.50 13.26 7.20
CA GLY A 63 3.67 14.44 6.99
C GLY A 63 2.20 14.09 6.80
N ARG A 64 1.40 15.08 6.43
CA ARG A 64 -0.02 14.91 6.08
C ARG A 64 -0.24 15.22 4.61
N MET A 65 -0.96 14.34 3.91
CA MET A 65 -1.20 14.46 2.47
C MET A 65 -2.62 14.91 2.19
N ALA A 66 -2.74 16.06 1.52
CA ALA A 66 -3.99 16.54 0.93
C ALA A 66 -4.54 15.48 -0.07
N PRO A 67 -5.86 15.48 -0.37
CA PRO A 67 -6.87 16.43 0.08
C PRO A 67 -7.46 16.12 1.47
N ARG A 68 -7.36 14.87 1.94
CA ARG A 68 -7.94 14.45 3.23
C ARG A 68 -7.02 14.69 4.43
N TYR A 69 -5.78 15.14 4.17
CA TYR A 69 -4.74 15.36 5.18
C TYR A 69 -4.47 14.12 6.05
N GLY A 70 -4.58 12.94 5.42
CA GLY A 70 -4.23 11.67 6.05
C GLY A 70 -2.73 11.60 6.31
N GLU A 71 -2.35 10.85 7.34
CA GLU A 71 -0.95 10.63 7.69
C GLU A 71 -0.23 9.82 6.60
N ALA A 72 0.83 10.39 6.06
CA ALA A 72 1.70 9.72 5.10
C ALA A 72 2.81 8.99 5.85
N THR A 73 2.55 7.75 6.25
CA THR A 73 3.57 6.89 6.87
C THR A 73 4.41 6.21 5.79
N PRO A 74 5.66 5.80 6.06
CA PRO A 74 6.46 5.06 5.09
C PRO A 74 5.76 3.82 4.54
N LEU A 75 4.99 3.08 5.36
CA LEU A 75 4.18 1.95 4.89
C LEU A 75 3.18 2.38 3.80
N ARG A 76 2.41 3.45 4.04
CA ARG A 76 1.43 3.95 3.07
C ARG A 76 2.12 4.44 1.80
N LEU A 77 3.24 5.13 1.94
CA LEU A 77 4.03 5.62 0.80
C LEU A 77 4.59 4.46 -0.02
N ALA A 78 5.13 3.43 0.62
CA ALA A 78 5.67 2.25 -0.05
C ALA A 78 4.59 1.49 -0.80
N ALA A 79 3.41 1.27 -0.20
CA ALA A 79 2.29 0.63 -0.88
C ALA A 79 1.83 1.43 -2.11
N ASN A 80 1.73 2.75 -2.01
CA ASN A 80 1.38 3.61 -3.16
C ASN A 80 2.46 3.62 -4.24
N ALA A 81 3.74 3.61 -3.87
CA ALA A 81 4.85 3.54 -4.81
C ALA A 81 4.86 2.21 -5.57
N VAL A 82 4.63 1.09 -4.87
CA VAL A 82 4.47 -0.22 -5.52
C VAL A 82 3.29 -0.18 -6.49
N MET A 83 2.13 0.33 -6.07
CA MET A 83 0.96 0.45 -6.97
C MET A 83 1.26 1.25 -8.23
N ALA A 84 2.07 2.31 -8.12
CA ALA A 84 2.52 3.13 -9.25
C ALA A 84 3.61 2.46 -10.12
N GLY A 85 4.13 1.29 -9.73
CA GLY A 85 5.13 0.54 -10.48
C GLY A 85 6.58 0.92 -10.18
N CYS A 86 6.86 1.52 -9.03
CA CYS A 86 8.22 1.81 -8.56
C CYS A 86 8.93 0.61 -7.92
#